data_AF-A0A6A6YJF1-F1
#
_entry.id   AF-A0A6A6YJF1-F1
#
_cell.length_a   1.000
_cell.length_b   1.000
_cell.length_c   1.000
_cell.angle_alpha   90.00
_cell.angle_beta   90.00
_cell.angle_gamma   90.00
#
_symmetry.space_group_name_H-M   'P 1'
#
loop_
_entity.id
_entity.type
_entity.pdbx_description
1 polymer ?
#
loop_
_entity_poly.entity_id
_entity_poly.type
_entity_poly.pdbx_seq_one_letter_code
_entity_poly.pdbx_strand_id
1 'polypeptide(L)'
;TTSSSPTSSTTTNPLSLPPFLYRVDYPGSRTVLTATGFVAANTTTTISSTTALRHHASAHFDWRSRSPSPFISLFADRAHAINWAQAISALKGDAVCYVTQINTAALGPGPIFRAADLLGAGAGEGGGGGGQHESEYLVLWRIPIEACVGEVVVRAGGG
;
A
#
# COMPACT_ATOMS: atom_id res chain seq x y z
N THR A 1 35.61 -12.39 27.02
CA THR A 1 35.46 -11.39 25.96
C THR A 1 34.52 -11.94 24.91
N THR A 2 33.26 -11.51 24.88
CA THR A 2 32.36 -11.78 23.75
C THR A 2 31.45 -10.57 23.59
N SER A 3 31.65 -9.86 22.47
CA SER A 3 30.94 -8.66 22.08
C SER A 3 29.44 -8.90 21.91
N SER A 4 28.63 -8.02 22.48
CA SER A 4 27.22 -7.86 22.10
C SER A 4 27.12 -6.67 21.16
N SER A 5 26.71 -6.92 19.91
CA SER A 5 26.36 -5.90 18.94
C SER A 5 25.13 -5.11 19.43
N PRO A 6 25.07 -3.78 19.24
CA PRO A 6 23.86 -3.03 19.52
C PRO A 6 22.84 -3.28 18.39
N THR A 7 21.74 -3.93 18.70
CA THR A 7 20.52 -3.89 17.88
C THR A 7 20.00 -2.46 17.85
N SER A 8 20.03 -1.83 16.68
CA SER A 8 19.36 -0.56 16.42
C SER A 8 17.85 -0.71 16.61
N SER A 9 17.36 -0.44 17.81
CA SER A 9 15.94 -0.21 18.06
C SER A 9 15.59 1.17 17.54
N THR A 10 15.03 1.24 16.34
CA THR A 10 14.43 2.47 15.81
C THR A 10 13.26 2.86 16.72
N THR A 11 13.47 3.88 17.54
CA THR A 11 12.42 4.56 18.31
C THR A 11 11.40 5.12 17.34
N THR A 12 10.25 4.46 17.22
CA THR A 12 9.11 4.91 16.41
C THR A 12 8.44 6.08 17.13
N ASN A 13 8.56 7.28 16.55
CA ASN A 13 7.67 8.38 16.92
C ASN A 13 6.24 7.99 16.52
N PRO A 14 5.28 7.88 17.46
CA PRO A 14 4.00 7.21 17.21
C PRO A 14 3.01 7.94 16.28
N LEU A 15 3.40 9.02 15.59
CA LEU A 15 2.46 9.79 14.75
C LEU A 15 2.96 10.21 13.36
N SER A 16 4.21 9.95 12.99
CA SER A 16 4.75 10.42 11.70
C SER A 16 4.58 9.38 10.60
N LEU A 17 3.92 9.77 9.50
CA LEU A 17 3.96 9.01 8.25
C LEU A 17 5.42 8.81 7.81
N PRO A 18 5.78 7.63 7.27
CA PRO A 18 7.05 7.46 6.59
C PRO A 18 7.21 8.54 5.50
N PRO A 19 8.43 9.08 5.27
CA PRO A 19 8.65 10.12 4.25
C PRO A 19 8.36 9.60 2.84
N PHE A 20 8.48 8.28 2.64
CA PHE A 20 8.15 7.62 1.40
C PHE A 20 7.26 6.41 1.65
N LEU A 21 6.34 6.19 0.73
CA LEU A 21 5.55 4.97 0.60
C LEU A 21 5.71 4.44 -0.83
N TYR A 22 5.26 3.21 -1.09
CA TYR A 22 5.49 2.51 -2.35
C TYR A 22 4.20 1.91 -2.89
N ARG A 23 3.84 2.31 -4.11
CA ARG A 23 2.67 1.81 -4.84
C ARG A 23 3.10 0.73 -5.81
N VAL A 24 2.55 -0.48 -5.70
CA VAL A 24 2.78 -1.53 -6.71
C VAL A 24 1.67 -1.55 -7.75
N ASP A 25 1.98 -1.21 -8.99
CA ASP A 25 1.07 -1.32 -10.13
C ASP A 25 1.40 -2.54 -11.02
N TYR A 26 0.37 -3.20 -11.54
CA TYR A 26 0.49 -4.47 -12.25
C TYR A 26 -0.76 -4.76 -13.10
N PRO A 27 -0.68 -5.66 -14.11
CA PRO A 27 -1.84 -6.01 -14.92
C PRO A 27 -3.01 -6.57 -14.10
N GLY A 28 -4.16 -5.91 -14.18
CA GLY A 28 -5.36 -6.22 -13.39
C GLY A 28 -5.46 -5.48 -12.06
N SER A 29 -4.49 -4.61 -11.75
CA SER A 29 -4.65 -3.55 -10.75
C SER A 29 -5.88 -2.71 -11.10
N ARG A 30 -6.68 -2.36 -10.07
CA ARG A 30 -7.91 -1.55 -10.25
C ARG A 30 -7.66 -0.06 -10.06
N THR A 31 -6.53 0.30 -9.48
CA THR A 31 -6.05 1.68 -9.46
C THR A 31 -5.46 1.99 -10.83
N VAL A 32 -5.82 3.15 -11.40
CA VAL A 32 -5.34 3.57 -12.72
C VAL A 32 -4.34 4.71 -12.55
N LEU A 33 -3.18 4.60 -13.18
CA LEU A 33 -2.26 5.72 -13.35
C LEU A 33 -2.74 6.59 -14.52
N THR A 34 -2.87 7.89 -14.27
CA THR A 34 -3.27 8.89 -15.27
C THR A 34 -2.22 10.01 -15.31
N ALA A 35 -2.37 10.95 -16.25
CA ALA A 35 -1.49 12.13 -16.32
C ALA A 35 -1.48 12.98 -15.04
N THR A 36 -2.51 12.87 -14.18
CA THR A 36 -2.61 13.61 -12.91
C THR A 36 -2.31 12.74 -11.69
N GLY A 37 -1.85 11.51 -11.89
CA GLY A 37 -1.45 10.58 -10.85
C GLY A 37 -2.36 9.36 -10.75
N PHE A 38 -2.29 8.65 -9.62
CA PHE A 38 -3.09 7.44 -9.41
C PHE A 38 -4.51 7.77 -8.97
N VAL A 39 -5.46 6.99 -9.50
CA VAL A 39 -6.89 7.14 -9.23
C VAL A 39 -7.45 5.79 -8.77
N ALA A 40 -8.11 5.77 -7.62
CA ALA A 40 -8.79 4.59 -7.09
C ALA A 40 -9.89 4.13 -8.04
N ALA A 41 -10.27 2.85 -7.93
CA ALA A 41 -11.32 2.26 -8.74
C ALA A 41 -12.70 2.92 -8.52
N ASN A 42 -12.87 3.61 -7.39
CA ASN A 42 -14.08 4.33 -7.03
C ASN A 42 -13.72 5.69 -6.40
N THR A 43 -14.08 6.79 -7.05
CA THR A 43 -13.84 8.14 -6.52
C THR A 43 -15.11 8.87 -6.09
N THR A 44 -16.25 8.18 -6.04
CA THR A 44 -17.56 8.79 -5.78
C THR A 44 -18.13 8.38 -4.42
N THR A 45 -17.62 7.31 -3.81
CA THR A 45 -18.04 6.92 -2.46
C THR A 45 -17.58 7.95 -1.43
N THR A 46 -18.56 8.61 -0.81
CA THR A 46 -18.37 9.44 0.38
C THR A 46 -18.29 8.56 1.63
N ILE A 47 -17.22 8.70 2.40
CA ILE A 47 -17.04 8.00 3.67
C ILE A 47 -17.35 8.98 4.80
N SER A 48 -18.54 8.85 5.40
CA SER A 48 -19.07 9.80 6.41
C SER A 48 -18.94 9.31 7.86
N SER A 49 -18.47 8.09 8.08
CA SER A 49 -18.28 7.52 9.42
C SER A 49 -17.07 6.58 9.49
N THR A 50 -16.55 6.38 10.69
CA THR A 50 -15.47 5.42 10.95
C THR A 50 -15.91 3.98 10.68
N THR A 51 -17.18 3.63 10.96
CA THR A 51 -17.74 2.32 10.62
C THR A 51 -17.74 2.08 9.11
N ALA A 52 -18.16 3.07 8.32
CA ALA A 52 -18.11 2.98 6.85
C ALA A 52 -16.66 2.87 6.35
N LEU A 53 -15.74 3.64 6.94
CA LEU A 53 -14.31 3.58 6.61
C LEU A 53 -13.74 2.18 6.81
N ARG A 54 -13.98 1.58 8.00
CA ARG A 54 -13.52 0.22 8.32
C ARG A 54 -14.15 -0.82 7.40
N HIS A 55 -15.45 -0.73 7.14
CA HIS A 55 -16.13 -1.64 6.22
C HIS A 55 -15.51 -1.61 4.82
N HIS A 56 -15.28 -0.41 4.25
CA HIS A 56 -14.63 -0.29 2.95
C HIS A 56 -13.18 -0.76 2.97
N ALA A 57 -12.44 -0.56 4.08
CA ALA A 57 -11.07 -1.05 4.22
C ALA A 57 -11.04 -2.58 4.26
N SER A 58 -11.89 -3.23 5.06
CA SER A 58 -12.02 -4.69 5.10
C SER A 58 -12.38 -5.26 3.72
N ALA A 59 -13.35 -4.65 3.03
CA ALA A 59 -13.72 -5.07 1.68
C ALA A 59 -12.63 -4.81 0.62
N HIS A 60 -11.65 -3.93 0.89
CA HIS A 60 -10.51 -3.68 0.01
C HIS A 60 -9.45 -4.79 0.10
N PHE A 61 -9.27 -5.36 1.29
CA PHE A 61 -8.33 -6.47 1.53
C PHE A 61 -8.94 -7.85 1.28
N ASP A 62 -10.27 -7.97 1.22
CA ASP A 62 -10.93 -9.19 0.77
C ASP A 62 -10.71 -9.40 -0.73
N TRP A 63 -9.82 -10.34 -1.07
CA TRP A 63 -9.51 -10.70 -2.45
C TRP A 63 -10.70 -11.30 -3.22
N ARG A 64 -11.75 -11.77 -2.53
CA ARG A 64 -13.00 -12.25 -3.15
C ARG A 64 -13.95 -11.11 -3.49
N SER A 65 -13.76 -9.94 -2.87
CA SER A 65 -14.56 -8.75 -3.11
C SER A 65 -14.30 -8.20 -4.52
N ARG A 66 -15.36 -8.12 -5.32
CA ARG A 66 -15.33 -7.47 -6.65
C ARG A 66 -15.74 -6.00 -6.60
N SER A 67 -16.06 -5.48 -5.42
CA SER A 67 -16.51 -4.10 -5.24
C SER A 67 -15.39 -3.12 -5.57
N PRO A 68 -15.64 -2.06 -6.35
CA PRO A 68 -14.63 -1.05 -6.66
C PRO A 68 -14.27 -0.27 -5.40
N SER A 69 -13.00 -0.39 -4.98
CA SER A 69 -12.50 0.22 -3.76
C SER A 69 -12.25 1.72 -3.92
N PRO A 70 -12.57 2.54 -2.91
CA PRO A 70 -12.18 3.93 -2.88
C PRO A 70 -10.73 4.16 -2.44
N PHE A 71 -9.99 3.11 -2.15
CA PHE A 71 -8.62 3.18 -1.67
C PHE A 71 -7.57 2.83 -2.72
N ILE A 72 -6.39 3.41 -2.53
CA ILE A 72 -5.15 3.05 -3.19
C ILE A 72 -4.22 2.48 -2.12
N SER A 73 -3.77 1.24 -2.29
CA SER A 73 -2.86 0.55 -1.38
C SER A 73 -1.40 0.96 -1.61
N LEU A 74 -0.70 1.23 -0.51
CA LEU A 74 0.71 1.58 -0.44
C LEU A 74 1.43 0.75 0.62
N PHE A 75 2.72 0.50 0.41
CA PHE A 75 3.61 -0.14 1.37
C PHE A 75 4.59 0.88 1.95
N ALA A 76 4.93 0.77 3.23
CA ALA A 76 5.98 1.57 3.87
C ALA A 76 7.39 1.03 3.59
N ASP A 77 7.51 -0.28 3.37
CA ASP A 77 8.80 -0.92 3.11
C ASP A 77 8.98 -1.16 1.61
N ARG A 78 10.09 -0.65 1.07
CA ARG A 78 10.43 -0.77 -0.35
C ARG A 78 10.70 -2.22 -0.76
N ALA A 79 11.41 -2.97 0.07
CA ALA A 79 11.75 -4.36 -0.23
C ALA A 79 10.49 -5.22 -0.20
N HIS A 80 9.57 -4.98 0.73
CA HIS A 80 8.27 -5.63 0.76
C HIS A 80 7.47 -5.35 -0.52
N ALA A 81 7.40 -4.10 -0.95
CA ALA A 81 6.72 -3.73 -2.21
C ALA A 81 7.33 -4.45 -3.43
N ILE A 82 8.66 -4.55 -3.51
CA ILE A 82 9.36 -5.24 -4.59
C ILE A 82 9.09 -6.75 -4.55
N ASN A 83 9.21 -7.38 -3.38
CA ASN A 83 8.95 -8.82 -3.23
C ASN A 83 7.50 -9.15 -3.61
N TRP A 84 6.55 -8.30 -3.21
CA TRP A 84 5.15 -8.44 -3.59
C TRP A 84 4.97 -8.29 -5.12
N ALA A 85 5.61 -7.30 -5.74
CA ALA A 85 5.60 -7.11 -7.18
C ALA A 85 6.20 -8.31 -7.94
N GLN A 86 7.29 -8.91 -7.43
CA GLN A 86 7.90 -10.12 -8.01
C GLN A 86 6.94 -11.33 -7.91
N ALA A 87 6.31 -11.54 -6.75
CA ALA A 87 5.35 -12.62 -6.57
C ALA A 87 4.15 -12.47 -7.53
N ILE A 88 3.63 -11.26 -7.69
CA ILE A 88 2.55 -10.96 -8.65
C ILE A 88 3.00 -11.15 -10.09
N SER A 89 4.21 -10.72 -10.44
CA SER A 89 4.80 -10.93 -11.76
C SER A 89 4.84 -12.42 -12.10
N ALA A 90 5.37 -13.26 -11.20
CA ALA A 90 5.44 -14.71 -11.37
C ALA A 90 4.05 -15.34 -11.52
N LEU A 91 3.10 -14.95 -10.66
CA LEU A 91 1.71 -15.45 -10.69
C LEU A 91 1.00 -15.11 -12.01
N LYS A 92 1.41 -14.02 -12.68
CA LYS A 92 0.81 -13.51 -13.92
C LYS A 92 1.63 -13.82 -15.17
N GLY A 93 2.52 -14.82 -15.10
CA GLY A 93 3.33 -15.25 -16.25
C GLY A 93 4.37 -14.22 -16.65
N ASP A 94 5.20 -13.80 -15.71
CA ASP A 94 6.28 -12.81 -15.87
C ASP A 94 5.79 -11.42 -16.31
N ALA A 95 4.57 -11.06 -15.88
CA ALA A 95 4.00 -9.76 -16.17
C ALA A 95 4.87 -8.62 -15.61
N VAL A 96 4.98 -7.53 -16.38
CA VAL A 96 5.68 -6.32 -15.95
C VAL A 96 4.90 -5.67 -14.80
N CYS A 97 5.56 -5.44 -13.67
CA CYS A 97 5.03 -4.68 -12.56
C CYS A 97 5.86 -3.41 -12.36
N TYR A 98 5.27 -2.39 -11.75
CA TYR A 98 5.91 -1.12 -11.43
C TYR A 98 5.81 -0.88 -9.93
N VAL A 99 6.91 -0.42 -9.32
CA VAL A 99 6.93 0.03 -7.93
C VAL A 99 7.23 1.53 -7.94
N THR A 100 6.19 2.33 -7.76
CA THR A 100 6.29 3.80 -7.74
C THR A 100 6.54 4.28 -6.32
N GLN A 101 7.59 5.07 -6.12
CA GLN A 101 7.89 5.74 -4.86
C GLN A 101 7.03 7.00 -4.73
N ILE A 102 6.36 7.11 -3.59
CA ILE A 102 5.42 8.18 -3.25
C ILE A 102 6.01 9.03 -2.13
N ASN A 103 6.28 10.31 -2.39
CA ASN A 103 6.67 11.29 -1.37
C ASN A 103 5.43 11.71 -0.56
N THR A 104 5.39 11.36 0.72
CA THR A 104 4.20 11.59 1.56
C THR A 104 3.96 13.07 1.86
N ALA A 105 5.00 13.91 1.82
CA ALA A 105 4.86 15.35 1.97
C ALA A 105 4.12 16.02 0.79
N ALA A 106 4.06 15.34 -0.37
CA ALA A 106 3.42 15.84 -1.59
C ALA A 106 2.01 15.26 -1.82
N LEU A 107 1.49 14.42 -0.91
CA LEU A 107 0.13 13.85 -1.01
C LEU A 107 -0.99 14.89 -0.80
N GLY A 108 -0.66 16.07 -0.27
CA GLY A 108 -1.63 17.10 0.06
C GLY A 108 -2.50 16.73 1.26
N PRO A 109 -3.67 17.38 1.44
CA PRO A 109 -4.53 17.18 2.61
C PRO A 109 -5.40 15.90 2.54
N GLY A 110 -5.21 15.06 1.52
CA GLY A 110 -5.99 13.84 1.33
C GLY A 110 -5.79 12.85 2.49
N PRO A 111 -6.84 12.13 2.93
CA PRO A 111 -6.72 11.27 4.10
C PRO A 111 -5.91 10.00 3.77
N ILE A 112 -4.99 9.69 4.67
CA ILE A 112 -4.12 8.51 4.62
C ILE A 112 -4.33 7.74 5.92
N PHE A 113 -4.51 6.43 5.81
CA PHE A 113 -4.76 5.57 6.95
C PHE A 113 -3.75 4.43 6.97
N ARG A 114 -3.23 4.09 8.15
CA ARG A 114 -2.52 2.82 8.33
C ARG A 114 -3.55 1.70 8.34
N ALA A 115 -3.34 0.65 7.56
CA ALA A 115 -4.30 -0.44 7.42
C ALA A 115 -4.53 -1.17 8.75
N ALA A 116 -3.47 -1.39 9.54
CA ALA A 116 -3.57 -1.98 10.88
C ALA A 116 -4.54 -1.23 11.82
N ASP A 117 -4.62 0.10 11.74
CA ASP A 117 -5.49 0.91 12.60
C ASP A 117 -6.97 0.78 12.21
N LEU A 118 -7.25 0.49 10.93
CA LEU A 118 -8.61 0.31 10.42
C LEU A 118 -9.12 -1.12 10.62
N LEU A 119 -8.25 -2.10 10.46
CA LEU A 119 -8.56 -3.52 10.49
C LEU A 119 -8.54 -4.12 11.90
N GLY A 120 -7.80 -3.50 12.83
CA GLY A 120 -7.56 -4.05 14.16
C GLY A 120 -6.70 -5.32 14.12
N ALA A 121 -6.30 -5.82 15.29
CA ALA A 121 -5.39 -6.96 15.44
C ALA A 121 -5.94 -8.32 14.94
N GLY A 122 -7.09 -8.37 14.27
CA GLY A 122 -7.80 -9.61 13.94
C GLY A 122 -8.49 -9.68 12.58
N ALA A 123 -8.45 -8.64 11.74
CA ALA A 123 -9.04 -8.73 10.40
C ALA A 123 -8.01 -9.26 9.40
N GLY A 124 -7.86 -10.58 9.41
CA GLY A 124 -7.07 -11.36 8.46
C GLY A 124 -7.70 -12.73 8.27
N GLU A 125 -8.97 -12.83 7.85
CA GLU A 125 -9.51 -14.08 7.34
C GLU A 125 -9.01 -14.30 5.91
N GLY A 126 -7.72 -14.63 5.82
CA GLY A 126 -7.00 -14.75 4.56
C GLY A 126 -5.57 -15.27 4.71
N GLY A 127 -5.31 -16.15 5.68
CA GLY A 127 -4.09 -16.95 5.73
C GLY A 127 -2.79 -16.18 6.01
N GLY A 128 -2.50 -15.97 7.29
CA GLY A 128 -1.16 -15.67 7.82
C GLY A 128 -1.22 -14.63 8.95
N GLY A 129 -0.38 -14.79 9.96
CA GLY A 129 -0.58 -14.24 11.31
C GLY A 129 -0.72 -12.72 11.46
N GLY A 130 -1.32 -12.31 12.58
CA GLY A 130 -1.46 -10.91 13.00
C GLY A 130 -0.15 -10.13 12.87
N GLY A 131 -0.18 -9.05 12.08
CA GLY A 131 0.98 -8.25 11.70
C GLY A 131 1.06 -7.92 10.19
N GLN A 132 0.26 -8.59 9.35
CA GLN A 132 0.32 -8.47 7.88
C GLN A 132 0.17 -7.04 7.34
N HIS A 133 -0.57 -6.17 8.02
CA HIS A 133 -0.94 -4.85 7.51
C HIS A 133 -0.22 -3.67 8.20
N GLU A 134 0.78 -3.92 9.05
CA GLU A 134 1.50 -2.84 9.76
C GLU A 134 2.31 -1.94 8.82
N SER A 135 2.80 -2.55 7.73
CA SER A 135 3.53 -1.85 6.67
C SER A 135 2.61 -1.30 5.57
N GLU A 136 1.29 -1.41 5.71
CA GLU A 136 0.34 -1.07 4.65
C GLU A 136 -0.46 0.19 4.99
N TYR A 137 -0.66 1.00 3.96
CA TYR A 137 -1.32 2.30 4.04
C TYR A 137 -2.36 2.41 2.93
N LEU A 138 -3.47 3.08 3.24
CA LEU A 138 -4.56 3.36 2.31
C LEU A 138 -4.69 4.86 2.10
N VAL A 139 -4.62 5.28 0.84
CA VAL A 139 -4.94 6.65 0.42
C VAL A 139 -6.32 6.67 -0.19
N LEU A 140 -7.14 7.66 0.18
CA LEU A 140 -8.48 7.80 -0.38
C LEU A 140 -8.45 8.50 -1.75
N TRP A 141 -9.11 7.88 -2.72
CA TRP A 141 -9.41 8.37 -4.08
C TRP A 141 -8.23 8.63 -5.01
N ARG A 142 -7.22 9.41 -4.61
CA ARG A 142 -6.18 9.90 -5.53
C ARG A 142 -4.82 10.04 -4.87
N ILE A 143 -3.77 9.79 -5.64
CA ILE A 143 -2.40 10.21 -5.35
C ILE A 143 -1.99 11.16 -6.47
N PRO A 144 -1.64 12.43 -6.18
CA PRO A 144 -1.24 13.39 -7.20
C PRO A 144 0.08 12.98 -7.88
N ILE A 145 0.26 13.34 -9.15
CA ILE A 145 1.47 12.95 -9.91
C ILE A 145 2.74 13.55 -9.30
N GLU A 146 2.63 14.71 -8.66
CA GLU A 146 3.72 15.41 -7.97
C GLU A 146 4.25 14.61 -6.77
N ALA A 147 3.45 13.69 -6.22
CA ALA A 147 3.90 12.78 -5.18
C ALA A 147 4.68 11.58 -5.73
N CYS A 148 4.56 11.25 -7.02
CA CYS A 148 5.27 10.15 -7.66
C CYS A 148 6.70 10.58 -8.01
N VAL A 149 7.68 10.23 -7.18
CA VAL A 149 9.06 10.75 -7.27
C VAL A 149 10.10 9.74 -7.80
N GLY A 150 9.70 8.51 -8.05
CA GLY A 150 10.57 7.48 -8.61
C GLY A 150 9.80 6.23 -8.99
N GLU A 151 10.39 5.40 -9.84
CA GLU A 151 9.78 4.15 -10.28
C GLU A 151 10.84 3.08 -10.51
N VAL A 152 10.49 1.84 -10.18
CA VAL A 152 11.27 0.66 -10.52
C VAL A 152 10.39 -0.33 -11.26
N VAL A 153 10.91 -0.84 -12.38
CA VAL A 153 10.27 -1.91 -13.15
C VAL A 153 10.69 -3.25 -12.56
N VAL A 154 9.72 -4.13 -12.30
CA VAL A 154 9.92 -5.43 -11.68
C VAL A 154 9.37 -6.54 -12.58
N ARG A 155 10.16 -7.61 -12.73
CA ARG A 155 9.77 -8.88 -13.38
C ARG A 155 10.34 -10.04 -12.57
N ALA A 156 9.64 -11.17 -12.52
CA ALA A 156 10.10 -12.35 -11.77
C ALA A 156 11.41 -12.97 -12.31
N GLY A 157 11.79 -12.68 -13.56
CA GLY A 157 13.02 -13.17 -14.20
C GLY A 157 14.14 -12.14 -14.42
N GLY A 158 14.06 -10.93 -13.84
CA GLY A 158 15.04 -9.87 -14.07
C GLY A 158 16.04 -9.71 -12.93
N GLY A 159 17.21 -10.35 -13.06
CA GLY A 159 18.45 -10.02 -12.34
C GLY A 159 19.40 -9.24 -13.25
#